data_AF-A0A9Q3EBS2-F1
#
_entry.id   AF-A0A9Q3EBS2-F1
#
_cell.length_a   1.000
_cell.length_b   1.000
_cell.length_c   1.000
_cell.angle_alpha   90.00
_cell.angle_beta   90.00
_cell.angle_gamma   90.00
#
_symmetry.space_group_name_H-M   'P 1'
#
loop_
_entity.id
_entity.type
_entity.pdbx_description
1 polymer ?
#
loop_
_entity_poly.entity_id
_entity_poly.type
_entity_poly.pdbx_seq_one_letter_code
_entity_poly.pdbx_strand_id
1 'polypeptide(L)'
;MKSRLKKSLKSLIESFKGHLDSLLADESTSDYILDLLSQSEISDDEKQETIQGILELHHDSSKSQDDQAGSTYNERPSKIPNIQESVSQFIKTANDYLSNPNRSSHSTASSPPNSPSLSTQDRKNFQKSTEDQDEDILEKLRRKTLISTYGHVAEPEIPSTSVAPDKPYNDLNSADDPNQPSKEFLDEQLKLLSLKKKQRKKIESKRLDDPLLRPNLNSALVDHENKLRREEAAAKAKAKVEKNKADLIKQRETQLKKKAEARAKSAKLERRA
;
A
#
# COMPACT_ATOMS: atom_id res chain seq x y z
N MET A 1 15.34 -10.37 26.72
CA MET A 1 15.34 -10.75 25.30
C MET A 1 15.22 -9.52 24.40
N LYS A 2 14.14 -8.73 24.51
CA LYS A 2 13.95 -7.47 23.75
C LYS A 2 15.15 -6.50 23.84
N SER A 3 15.79 -6.35 25.00
CA SER A 3 16.96 -5.48 25.18
C SER A 3 18.22 -5.90 24.39
N ARG A 4 18.39 -7.19 24.07
CA ARG A 4 19.51 -7.68 23.24
C ARG A 4 19.20 -7.51 21.75
N LEU A 5 17.97 -7.83 21.34
CA LEU A 5 17.49 -7.58 19.97
C LEU A 5 17.54 -6.09 19.63
N LYS A 6 17.16 -5.23 20.59
CA LYS A 6 17.26 -3.76 20.45
C LYS A 6 18.71 -3.29 20.23
N LYS A 7 19.67 -3.89 20.94
CA LYS A 7 21.11 -3.60 20.71
C LYS A 7 21.57 -4.06 19.33
N SER A 8 21.13 -5.24 18.89
CA SER A 8 21.45 -5.76 17.55
C SER A 8 20.85 -4.90 16.44
N LEU A 9 19.62 -4.42 16.63
CA LEU A 9 18.96 -3.50 15.70
C LEU A 9 19.69 -2.15 15.66
N LYS A 10 20.09 -1.59 16.81
CA LYS A 10 20.91 -0.37 16.85
C LYS A 10 22.25 -0.55 16.14
N SER A 11 22.92 -1.70 16.33
CA SER A 11 24.15 -2.02 15.60
C SER A 11 23.93 -2.17 14.08
N LEU A 12 22.78 -2.71 13.65
CA LEU A 12 22.41 -2.76 12.23
C LEU A 12 22.22 -1.35 11.67
N ILE A 13 21.46 -0.50 12.35
CA ILE A 13 21.21 0.89 11.94
C ILE A 13 22.51 1.68 11.87
N GLU A 14 23.39 1.54 12.88
CA GLU A 14 24.72 2.18 12.91
C GLU A 14 25.63 1.70 11.78
N SER A 15 25.46 0.47 11.28
CA SER A 15 26.23 -0.06 10.13
C SER A 15 25.99 0.73 8.84
N PHE A 16 24.87 1.45 8.74
CA PHE A 16 24.53 2.35 7.64
C PHE A 16 24.97 3.80 7.89
N LYS A 17 25.93 4.03 8.79
CA LYS A 17 26.68 5.27 9.07
C LYS A 17 26.06 6.57 8.50
N GLY A 18 25.21 7.23 9.30
CA GLY A 18 24.70 8.57 9.00
C GLY A 18 23.45 8.63 8.11
N HIS A 19 23.09 7.51 7.47
CA HIS A 19 21.94 7.41 6.58
C HIS A 19 20.63 7.04 7.27
N LEU A 20 20.71 6.40 8.45
CA LEU A 20 19.56 5.94 9.23
C LEU A 20 19.50 6.59 10.63
N ASP A 21 20.14 7.74 10.82
CA ASP A 21 20.16 8.44 12.11
C ASP A 21 18.74 8.84 12.54
N SER A 22 17.85 9.12 11.58
CA SER A 22 16.43 9.39 11.82
C SER A 22 15.74 8.20 12.48
N LEU A 23 16.07 6.98 12.06
CA LEU A 23 15.53 5.74 12.61
C LEU A 23 16.14 5.40 13.98
N LEU A 24 17.37 5.83 14.24
CA LEU A 24 18.00 5.68 15.56
C LEU A 24 17.32 6.57 16.62
N ALA A 25 16.81 7.73 16.22
CA ALA A 25 16.08 8.65 17.08
C ALA A 25 14.62 8.22 17.30
N ASP A 26 14.05 7.46 16.37
CA ASP A 26 12.66 6.98 16.46
C ASP A 26 12.55 5.65 17.19
N GLU A 27 12.37 5.74 18.51
CA GLU A 27 12.19 4.58 19.38
C GLU A 27 10.91 3.79 19.03
N SER A 28 9.87 4.43 18.46
CA SER A 28 8.60 3.77 18.13
C SER A 28 8.74 2.78 16.97
N THR A 29 9.43 3.19 15.91
CA THR A 29 9.72 2.31 14.77
C THR A 29 10.67 1.18 15.16
N SER A 30 11.63 1.47 16.06
CA SER A 30 12.52 0.44 16.60
C SER A 30 11.76 -0.63 17.39
N ASP A 31 10.77 -0.22 18.20
CA ASP A 31 9.95 -1.15 18.99
C ASP A 31 8.99 -1.94 18.08
N TYR A 32 8.45 -1.33 17.02
CA TYR A 32 7.66 -2.03 16.00
C TYR A 32 8.46 -3.16 15.32
N ILE A 33 9.70 -2.89 14.89
CA ILE A 33 10.57 -3.92 14.30
C ILE A 33 10.82 -5.07 15.28
N LEU A 34 11.00 -4.76 16.57
CA LEU A 34 11.20 -5.77 17.61
C LEU A 34 9.96 -6.63 17.84
N ASP A 35 8.77 -6.02 17.83
CA ASP A 35 7.52 -6.73 17.96
C ASP A 35 7.25 -7.61 16.74
N LEU A 36 7.53 -7.11 15.53
CA LEU A 36 7.43 -7.87 14.28
C LEU A 36 8.30 -9.13 14.30
N LEU A 37 9.54 -9.03 14.77
CA LEU A 37 10.44 -10.19 14.89
C LEU A 37 9.92 -11.25 15.88
N SER A 38 9.19 -10.82 16.91
CA SER A 38 8.64 -11.72 17.93
C SER A 38 7.37 -12.47 17.49
N GLN A 39 6.75 -12.05 16.39
CA GLN A 39 5.55 -12.70 15.86
C GLN A 39 5.92 -13.97 15.09
N SER A 40 5.47 -15.14 15.58
CA SER A 40 5.73 -16.43 14.94
C SER A 40 4.84 -16.71 13.73
N GLU A 41 3.74 -15.98 13.59
CA GLU A 41 2.74 -16.19 12.53
C GLU A 41 3.16 -15.54 11.20
N ILE A 42 4.02 -14.52 11.25
CA ILE A 42 4.54 -13.81 10.08
C ILE A 42 5.77 -14.57 9.54
N SER A 43 5.79 -14.77 8.22
CA SER A 43 6.90 -15.43 7.54
C SER A 43 8.19 -14.59 7.57
N ASP A 44 9.34 -15.25 7.50
CA ASP A 44 10.63 -14.53 7.47
C ASP A 44 10.77 -13.63 6.23
N ASP A 45 10.15 -14.01 5.11
CA ASP A 45 10.13 -13.21 3.88
C ASP A 45 9.33 -11.90 4.07
N GLU A 46 8.16 -11.97 4.71
CA GLU A 46 7.34 -10.78 5.03
C GLU A 46 8.04 -9.88 6.06
N LYS A 47 8.73 -10.46 7.05
CA LYS A 47 9.56 -9.71 8.00
C LYS A 47 10.71 -9.00 7.28
N GLN A 48 11.36 -9.69 6.35
CA GLN A 48 12.45 -9.13 5.57
C GLN A 48 11.98 -7.97 4.70
N GLU A 49 10.88 -8.15 3.96
CA GLU A 49 10.30 -7.09 3.13
C GLU A 49 9.91 -5.87 3.96
N THR A 50 9.26 -6.09 5.10
CA THR A 50 8.81 -5.00 5.98
C THR A 50 9.98 -4.24 6.59
N ILE A 51 10.97 -4.94 7.16
CA ILE A 51 12.14 -4.31 7.77
C ILE A 51 12.97 -3.59 6.71
N GLN A 52 13.18 -4.22 5.55
CA GLN A 52 13.87 -3.61 4.43
C GLN A 52 13.16 -2.32 3.98
N GLY A 53 11.84 -2.34 3.81
CA GLY A 53 11.06 -1.16 3.43
C GLY A 53 11.16 -0.03 4.44
N ILE A 54 11.18 -0.34 5.74
CA ILE A 54 11.41 0.67 6.80
C ILE A 54 12.82 1.27 6.69
N LEU A 55 13.85 0.44 6.52
CA LEU A 55 15.22 0.94 6.38
C LEU A 55 15.38 1.79 5.12
N GLU A 56 14.78 1.39 3.99
CA GLU A 56 14.83 2.14 2.74
C GLU A 56 14.08 3.47 2.83
N LEU A 57 12.92 3.51 3.50
CA LEU A 57 12.15 4.73 3.71
C LEU A 57 12.94 5.76 4.54
N HIS A 58 13.66 5.28 5.54
CA HIS A 58 14.49 6.11 6.43
C HIS A 58 15.90 6.35 5.90
N HIS A 59 16.27 5.73 4.77
CA HIS A 59 17.57 5.93 4.15
C HIS A 59 17.60 7.31 3.50
N ASP A 60 18.22 8.26 4.20
CA ASP A 60 18.49 9.59 3.65
C ASP A 60 19.59 9.47 2.57
N SER A 61 19.17 9.31 1.32
CA SER A 61 20.04 9.40 0.13
C SER A 61 20.59 10.81 -0.09
N SER A 62 20.14 11.78 0.71
CA SER A 62 20.45 13.21 0.57
C SER A 62 21.78 13.63 1.17
N LYS A 63 22.46 12.76 1.96
CA LYS A 63 23.73 13.08 2.64
C LYS A 63 24.98 12.70 1.85
N SER A 64 24.87 12.21 0.62
CA SER A 64 26.03 12.11 -0.28
C SER A 64 26.33 13.46 -0.94
N GLN A 65 26.75 14.44 -0.13
CA GLN A 65 27.59 15.53 -0.60
C GLN A 65 29.03 15.21 -0.21
N ASP A 66 29.77 14.63 -1.15
CA ASP A 66 31.16 15.02 -1.33
C ASP A 66 31.24 15.64 -2.73
N ASP A 67 31.72 16.87 -2.74
CA ASP A 67 31.84 17.75 -3.88
C ASP A 67 32.61 17.12 -5.04
N GLN A 68 32.02 17.08 -6.24
CA GLN A 68 32.75 17.52 -7.43
C GLN A 68 31.83 17.89 -8.59
N ALA A 69 32.19 19.00 -9.20
CA ALA A 69 31.49 19.69 -10.25
C ALA A 69 31.41 18.89 -11.56
N GLY A 70 30.23 18.94 -12.17
CA GLY A 70 30.05 18.87 -13.62
C GLY A 70 30.09 17.49 -14.27
N SER A 71 29.39 17.41 -15.40
CA SER A 71 29.48 16.37 -16.45
C SER A 71 28.36 15.32 -16.48
N THR A 72 27.49 15.51 -17.47
CA THR A 72 26.85 14.55 -18.38
C THR A 72 26.81 13.06 -18.06
N TYR A 73 25.60 12.49 -18.21
CA TYR A 73 25.21 11.13 -18.62
C TYR A 73 26.20 9.95 -18.45
N ASN A 74 25.67 8.89 -17.82
CA ASN A 74 26.12 7.49 -17.71
C ASN A 74 26.81 7.08 -16.38
N GLU A 75 26.14 6.13 -15.72
CA GLU A 75 26.64 5.03 -14.89
C GLU A 75 27.87 5.28 -14.00
N ARG A 76 27.66 5.26 -12.67
CA ARG A 76 28.43 4.38 -11.78
C ARG A 76 27.74 4.19 -10.41
N PRO A 77 27.94 3.01 -9.79
CA PRO A 77 27.08 2.48 -8.74
C PRO A 77 27.42 3.14 -7.41
N SER A 78 26.45 3.79 -6.79
CA SER A 78 26.48 4.02 -5.36
C SER A 78 26.58 2.65 -4.70
N LYS A 79 27.68 2.41 -4.00
CA LYS A 79 27.96 1.21 -3.22
C LYS A 79 27.02 1.22 -2.01
N ILE A 80 25.73 0.95 -2.26
CA ILE A 80 24.73 0.73 -1.23
C ILE A 80 25.23 -0.49 -0.46
N PRO A 81 25.50 -0.40 0.87
CA PRO A 81 25.73 -1.60 1.65
C PRO A 81 24.49 -2.48 1.46
N ASN A 82 24.66 -3.73 1.07
CA ASN A 82 23.55 -4.60 0.67
C ASN A 82 22.52 -4.72 1.83
N ILE A 83 21.50 -3.84 1.81
CA ILE A 83 20.48 -3.71 2.86
C ILE A 83 19.77 -5.05 3.00
N GLN A 84 19.45 -5.69 1.87
CA GLN A 84 18.81 -6.99 1.83
C GLN A 84 19.64 -8.07 2.53
N GLU A 85 20.94 -8.19 2.24
CA GLU A 85 21.81 -9.15 2.93
C GLU A 85 21.95 -8.84 4.42
N SER A 86 22.07 -7.57 4.79
CA SER A 86 22.24 -7.13 6.18
C SER A 86 20.99 -7.39 7.01
N VAL A 87 19.81 -7.14 6.45
CA VAL A 87 18.51 -7.44 7.06
C VAL A 87 18.29 -8.96 7.16
N SER A 88 18.62 -9.72 6.12
CA SER A 88 18.51 -11.18 6.14
C SER A 88 19.40 -11.81 7.21
N GLN A 89 20.64 -11.33 7.36
CA GLN A 89 21.54 -11.73 8.44
C GLN A 89 20.98 -11.36 9.81
N PHE A 90 20.44 -10.14 9.96
CA PHE A 90 19.82 -9.69 11.20
C PHE A 90 18.63 -10.57 11.60
N ILE A 91 17.70 -10.89 10.68
CA ILE A 91 16.55 -11.75 10.96
C ILE A 91 17.01 -13.16 11.36
N LYS A 92 17.99 -13.75 10.66
CA LYS A 92 18.56 -15.06 11.02
C LYS A 92 19.12 -15.05 12.44
N THR A 93 19.94 -14.05 12.78
CA THR A 93 20.47 -13.93 14.14
C THR A 93 19.35 -13.74 15.16
N ALA A 94 18.34 -12.91 14.88
CA ALA A 94 17.20 -12.68 15.76
C ALA A 94 16.39 -13.97 16.01
N ASN A 95 16.14 -14.76 14.96
CA ASN A 95 15.45 -16.04 15.05
C ASN A 95 16.27 -17.08 15.83
N ASP A 96 17.60 -17.11 15.66
CA ASP A 96 18.50 -17.93 16.47
C ASP A 96 18.45 -17.54 17.96
N TYR A 97 18.42 -16.23 18.25
CA TYR A 97 18.30 -15.71 19.61
C TYR A 97 16.95 -16.01 20.26
N LEU A 98 15.86 -15.96 19.50
CA LEU A 98 14.51 -16.27 19.98
C LEU A 98 14.31 -17.78 20.18
N SER A 99 14.90 -18.60 19.30
CA SER A 99 14.79 -20.06 19.36
C SER A 99 15.71 -20.69 20.41
N ASN A 100 16.86 -20.08 20.70
CA ASN A 100 17.86 -20.59 21.63
C ASN A 100 18.37 -19.51 22.61
N PRO A 101 17.61 -19.19 23.68
CA PRO A 101 17.96 -18.13 24.63
C PRO A 101 19.29 -18.37 25.38
N ASN A 102 19.84 -19.59 25.35
CA ASN A 102 21.05 -20.00 26.09
C ASN A 102 22.32 -20.18 25.22
N ARG A 103 22.31 -19.92 23.90
CA ARG A 103 23.45 -20.30 23.02
C ARG A 103 24.32 -19.15 22.49
N SER A 104 24.12 -17.92 22.94
CA SER A 104 25.01 -16.80 22.57
C SER A 104 25.83 -16.34 23.77
N SER A 105 26.91 -17.08 23.98
CA SER A 105 28.04 -16.66 24.82
C SER A 105 29.30 -17.27 24.23
N HIS A 106 29.72 -16.80 23.06
CA HIS A 106 31.13 -16.84 22.65
C HIS A 106 31.43 -15.74 21.62
N SER A 107 32.54 -15.03 21.87
CA SER A 107 33.09 -13.85 21.17
C SER A 107 32.45 -12.54 21.62
N THR A 108 33.00 -11.73 22.54
CA THR A 108 34.40 -11.56 22.95
C THR A 108 34.49 -11.37 24.47
N ALA A 109 35.49 -12.01 25.05
CA ALA A 109 35.83 -11.86 26.46
C ALA A 109 36.60 -10.55 26.67
N SER A 110 36.03 -9.66 27.49
CA SER A 110 36.75 -9.06 28.60
C SER A 110 35.74 -8.58 29.67
N SER A 111 36.04 -8.94 30.90
CA SER A 111 35.34 -8.65 32.16
C SER A 111 36.44 -8.31 33.17
N PRO A 112 36.17 -7.76 34.36
CA PRO A 112 35.03 -6.96 34.90
C PRO A 112 35.60 -5.83 35.83
N PRO A 113 35.12 -5.51 37.06
CA PRO A 113 33.76 -5.39 37.67
C PRO A 113 33.53 -4.03 38.41
N ASN A 114 32.27 -3.68 38.74
CA ASN A 114 31.80 -3.20 40.07
C ASN A 114 30.43 -2.46 40.02
N SER A 115 29.41 -3.09 40.61
CA SER A 115 28.42 -2.64 41.64
C SER A 115 27.82 -1.20 41.64
N PRO A 116 26.73 -0.91 42.41
CA PRO A 116 25.40 -1.55 42.48
C PRO A 116 24.20 -0.54 42.53
N SER A 117 22.98 -1.06 42.33
CA SER A 117 21.69 -0.74 43.02
C SER A 117 21.01 0.65 43.01
N LEU A 118 19.68 0.58 42.77
CA LEU A 118 18.55 1.34 43.35
C LEU A 118 18.28 2.78 42.88
N SER A 119 17.12 3.02 42.27
CA SER A 119 16.02 3.72 42.97
C SER A 119 14.70 3.64 42.21
N THR A 120 13.67 3.31 42.99
CA THR A 120 12.24 3.41 42.70
C THR A 120 11.84 4.88 42.83
N GLN A 121 11.12 5.45 41.85
CA GLN A 121 10.30 6.64 42.14
C GLN A 121 8.97 6.61 41.40
N ASP A 122 7.96 6.88 42.21
CA ASP A 122 6.54 6.99 41.96
C ASP A 122 6.18 7.85 40.75
N ARG A 123 5.35 7.31 39.85
CA ARG A 123 4.54 8.13 38.94
C ARG A 123 3.08 8.10 39.38
N LYS A 124 2.66 9.26 39.88
CA LYS A 124 1.29 9.62 40.24
C LYS A 124 0.39 9.59 39.00
N ASN A 125 -0.76 8.95 39.15
CA ASN A 125 -1.91 9.00 38.26
C ASN A 125 -2.25 10.44 37.86
N PHE A 126 -2.19 10.73 36.56
CA PHE A 126 -2.90 11.82 35.91
C PHE A 126 -3.66 11.24 34.73
N GLN A 127 -4.85 10.69 34.99
CA GLN A 127 -5.85 10.47 33.93
C GLN A 127 -6.52 11.81 33.67
N LYS A 128 -6.01 12.54 32.68
CA LYS A 128 -6.72 13.63 32.02
C LYS A 128 -6.92 13.16 30.58
N SER A 129 -8.16 13.20 30.10
CA SER A 129 -8.63 12.65 28.82
C SER A 129 -7.62 12.86 27.69
N THR A 130 -6.92 11.80 27.30
CA THR A 130 -5.97 11.77 26.17
C THR A 130 -6.65 12.04 24.84
N GLU A 131 -7.95 11.75 24.75
CA GLU A 131 -8.76 11.94 23.53
C GLU A 131 -8.82 13.42 23.09
N ASP A 132 -8.92 14.38 24.02
CA ASP A 132 -9.00 15.80 23.66
C ASP A 132 -7.65 16.37 23.18
N GLN A 133 -6.51 15.81 23.64
CA GLN A 133 -5.19 16.27 23.21
C GLN A 133 -4.80 15.68 21.84
N ASP A 134 -5.22 14.45 21.58
CA ASP A 134 -4.96 13.77 20.31
C ASP A 134 -5.72 14.43 19.15
N GLU A 135 -6.94 14.93 19.39
CA GLU A 135 -7.71 15.71 18.41
C GLU A 135 -7.04 17.06 18.09
N ASP A 136 -6.55 17.79 19.09
CA ASP A 136 -5.87 19.08 18.91
C ASP A 136 -4.56 18.94 18.12
N ILE A 137 -3.84 17.83 18.32
CA ILE A 137 -2.61 17.52 17.58
C ILE A 137 -2.95 17.14 16.14
N LEU A 138 -3.99 16.33 15.93
CA LEU A 138 -4.43 15.90 14.60
C LEU A 138 -4.94 17.07 13.76
N GLU A 139 -5.70 17.99 14.34
CA GLU A 139 -6.23 19.16 13.64
C GLU A 139 -5.12 20.17 13.28
N LYS A 140 -4.11 20.34 14.14
CA LYS A 140 -2.90 21.13 13.82
C LYS A 140 -2.11 20.53 12.67
N LEU A 141 -1.96 19.20 12.65
CA LEU A 141 -1.28 18.49 11.56
C LEU A 141 -2.05 18.65 10.25
N ARG A 142 -3.39 18.48 10.28
CA ARG A 142 -4.27 18.67 9.13
C ARG A 142 -4.20 20.09 8.57
N ARG A 143 -4.26 21.11 9.44
CA ARG A 143 -4.15 22.52 9.02
C ARG A 143 -2.80 22.82 8.39
N LYS A 144 -1.70 22.31 8.95
CA LYS A 144 -0.35 22.48 8.38
C LYS A 144 -0.25 21.84 7.00
N THR A 145 -0.78 20.64 6.82
CA THR A 145 -0.80 19.96 5.52
C THR A 145 -1.61 20.74 4.49
N LEU A 146 -2.78 21.26 4.86
CA LEU A 146 -3.66 22.04 3.97
C LEU A 146 -3.01 23.35 3.52
N ILE A 147 -2.35 24.08 4.43
CA ILE A 147 -1.62 25.30 4.09
C ILE A 147 -0.42 24.98 3.18
N SER A 148 0.29 23.87 3.43
CA SER A 148 1.38 23.43 2.56
C SER A 148 0.92 23.04 1.15
N THR A 149 -0.29 22.51 1.00
CA THR A 149 -0.81 22.06 -0.30
C THR A 149 -1.51 23.17 -1.08
N TYR A 150 -2.18 24.10 -0.39
CA TYR A 150 -3.06 25.07 -1.04
C TYR A 150 -2.81 26.53 -0.63
N GLY A 151 -1.93 26.79 0.34
CA GLY A 151 -1.67 28.13 0.87
C GLY A 151 -0.72 28.99 0.04
N HIS A 152 -0.24 28.51 -1.10
CA HIS A 152 0.54 29.30 -2.06
C HIS A 152 -0.29 29.59 -3.30
N VAL A 153 -1.27 30.47 -3.14
CA VAL A 153 -1.85 31.21 -4.26
C VAL A 153 -1.12 32.55 -4.29
N ALA A 154 0.00 32.61 -5.01
CA ALA A 154 0.48 33.89 -5.51
C ALA A 154 -0.49 34.28 -6.64
N GLU A 155 -1.29 35.33 -6.43
CA GLU A 155 -2.12 35.89 -7.49
C GLU A 155 -1.20 36.32 -8.64
N PRO A 156 -1.35 35.76 -9.86
CA PRO A 156 -0.66 36.32 -11.00
C PRO A 156 -1.29 37.68 -11.32
N GLU A 157 -0.50 38.74 -11.23
CA GLU A 157 -0.87 40.06 -11.73
C GLU A 157 -1.25 39.94 -13.21
N ILE A 158 -2.54 40.14 -13.51
CA ILE A 158 -3.06 40.10 -14.87
C ILE A 158 -2.73 41.46 -15.51
N PRO A 159 -1.95 41.53 -16.60
CA PRO A 159 -1.83 42.78 -17.34
C PRO A 159 -3.13 43.05 -18.09
N SER A 160 -3.87 44.06 -17.65
CA SER A 160 -5.03 44.62 -18.37
C SER A 160 -4.60 45.10 -19.75
N THR A 161 -4.92 44.33 -20.80
CA THR A 161 -4.90 44.81 -22.19
C THR A 161 -6.30 45.25 -22.60
N SER A 162 -6.40 46.53 -22.97
CA SER A 162 -7.63 47.18 -23.42
C SER A 162 -8.13 46.56 -24.73
N VAL A 163 -9.40 46.13 -24.74
CA VAL A 163 -10.10 45.74 -25.97
C VAL A 163 -10.67 46.99 -26.63
N ALA A 164 -10.23 47.29 -27.86
CA ALA A 164 -10.94 48.18 -28.78
C ALA A 164 -11.86 47.34 -29.70
N PRO A 165 -13.06 47.83 -30.06
CA PRO A 165 -14.02 47.04 -30.82
C PRO A 165 -13.88 47.22 -32.35
N ASP A 166 -14.47 46.24 -33.05
CA ASP A 166 -14.96 46.24 -34.44
C ASP A 166 -13.97 46.07 -35.61
N LYS A 167 -13.84 44.80 -36.05
CA LYS A 167 -13.77 44.47 -37.49
C LYS A 167 -14.75 43.34 -37.82
N PRO A 168 -15.46 43.41 -38.97
CA PRO A 168 -16.51 42.46 -39.31
C PRO A 168 -15.93 41.10 -39.75
N TYR A 169 -16.62 40.04 -39.36
CA TYR A 169 -16.42 38.66 -39.83
C TYR A 169 -16.48 38.61 -41.36
N ASN A 170 -15.35 38.39 -42.03
CA ASN A 170 -15.27 37.75 -43.34
C ASN A 170 -13.79 37.53 -43.73
N ASP A 171 -13.16 36.51 -43.15
CA ASP A 171 -12.11 35.78 -43.86
C ASP A 171 -11.93 34.37 -43.27
N LEU A 172 -12.75 33.42 -43.71
CA LEU A 172 -12.66 32.00 -43.31
C LEU A 172 -11.72 31.18 -44.21
N ASN A 173 -10.88 31.82 -45.03
CA ASN A 173 -9.92 31.11 -45.90
C ASN A 173 -8.49 31.66 -45.83
N SER A 174 -8.16 32.47 -44.82
CA SER A 174 -6.77 32.84 -44.56
C SER A 174 -6.10 31.72 -43.75
N ALA A 175 -5.37 30.84 -44.43
CA ALA A 175 -4.76 29.63 -43.89
C ALA A 175 -3.58 29.84 -42.91
N ASP A 176 -3.38 31.06 -42.41
CA ASP A 176 -2.25 31.43 -41.54
C ASP A 176 -2.72 32.28 -40.33
N ASP A 177 -3.89 32.00 -39.77
CA ASP A 177 -4.19 32.45 -38.40
C ASP A 177 -3.77 31.35 -37.42
N PRO A 178 -2.68 31.53 -36.65
CA PRO A 178 -2.20 30.52 -35.70
C PRO A 178 -3.18 30.23 -34.55
N ASN A 179 -4.30 30.97 -34.46
CA ASN A 179 -5.37 30.74 -33.48
C ASN A 179 -6.60 30.02 -34.05
N GLN A 180 -6.65 29.69 -35.35
CA GLN A 180 -7.78 28.92 -35.88
C GLN A 180 -7.62 27.42 -35.56
N PRO A 181 -8.63 26.79 -34.92
CA PRO A 181 -8.58 25.36 -34.67
C PRO A 181 -8.55 24.60 -35.99
N SER A 182 -7.71 23.58 -36.09
CA SER A 182 -7.61 22.76 -37.30
C SER A 182 -8.98 22.18 -37.67
N LYS A 183 -9.24 22.05 -38.97
CA LYS A 183 -10.47 21.44 -39.48
C LYS A 183 -10.70 20.05 -38.90
N GLU A 184 -9.64 19.29 -38.71
CA GLU A 184 -9.66 17.95 -38.09
C GLU A 184 -10.12 18.00 -36.63
N PHE A 185 -9.66 18.98 -35.85
CA PHE A 185 -10.13 19.18 -34.47
C PHE A 185 -11.62 19.52 -34.44
N LEU A 186 -12.08 20.38 -35.36
CA LEU A 186 -13.48 20.77 -35.43
C LEU A 186 -14.40 19.58 -35.77
N ASP A 187 -13.99 18.77 -36.74
CA ASP A 187 -14.72 17.55 -37.15
C ASP A 187 -14.76 16.51 -36.01
N GLU A 188 -13.68 16.37 -35.24
CA GLU A 188 -13.63 15.48 -34.07
C GLU A 188 -14.58 15.96 -32.96
N GLN A 189 -14.63 17.26 -32.70
CA GLN A 189 -15.53 17.85 -31.70
C GLN A 189 -17.00 17.74 -32.13
N LEU A 190 -17.30 17.92 -33.41
CA LEU A 190 -18.66 17.71 -33.96
C LEU A 190 -19.10 16.25 -33.79
N LYS A 191 -18.19 15.31 -34.07
CA LYS A 191 -18.41 13.88 -33.86
C LYS A 191 -18.68 13.56 -32.40
N LEU A 192 -17.93 14.12 -31.45
CA LEU A 192 -18.22 13.96 -30.02
C LEU A 192 -19.59 14.51 -29.66
N LEU A 193 -19.93 15.72 -30.12
CA LEU A 193 -21.22 16.35 -29.83
C LEU A 193 -22.43 15.53 -30.31
N SER A 194 -22.26 14.78 -31.40
CA SER A 194 -23.29 13.88 -31.95
C SER A 194 -23.57 12.65 -31.08
N LEU A 195 -22.64 12.23 -30.22
CA LEU A 195 -22.76 11.02 -29.41
C LEU A 195 -23.59 11.27 -28.13
N LYS A 196 -24.16 10.22 -27.53
CA LYS A 196 -24.87 10.36 -26.24
C LYS A 196 -23.89 10.78 -25.13
N LYS A 197 -24.33 11.55 -24.14
CA LYS A 197 -23.49 12.06 -23.01
C LYS A 197 -22.61 10.99 -22.35
N LYS A 198 -23.14 9.77 -22.15
CA LYS A 198 -22.39 8.64 -21.58
C LYS A 198 -21.28 8.10 -22.51
N GLN A 199 -21.49 8.18 -23.83
CA GLN A 199 -20.49 7.78 -24.83
C GLN A 199 -19.40 8.85 -24.97
N ARG A 200 -19.79 10.14 -24.98
CA ARG A 200 -18.85 11.28 -24.92
C ARG A 200 -17.87 11.15 -23.76
N LYS A 201 -18.39 11.02 -22.53
CA LYS A 201 -17.57 10.87 -21.32
C LYS A 201 -16.59 9.69 -21.38
N LYS A 202 -16.96 8.57 -22.00
CA LYS A 202 -16.08 7.39 -22.14
C LYS A 202 -14.95 7.59 -23.14
N ILE A 203 -15.13 8.46 -24.13
CA ILE A 203 -14.13 8.77 -25.15
C ILE A 203 -13.21 9.87 -24.61
N GLU A 204 -13.80 10.92 -24.02
CA GLU A 204 -13.06 11.97 -23.32
C GLU A 204 -12.17 11.36 -22.23
N SER A 205 -12.69 10.44 -21.39
CA SER A 205 -11.90 9.80 -20.33
C SER A 205 -10.72 8.95 -20.78
N LYS A 206 -10.54 8.77 -22.10
CA LYS A 206 -9.42 8.03 -22.69
C LYS A 206 -8.41 8.95 -23.39
N ARG A 207 -8.71 10.24 -23.52
CA ARG A 207 -7.76 11.23 -24.01
C ARG A 207 -6.68 11.41 -22.94
N LEU A 208 -5.48 10.90 -23.21
CA LEU A 208 -4.32 11.01 -22.31
C LEU A 208 -3.74 12.42 -22.26
N ASP A 209 -4.12 13.28 -23.21
CA ASP A 209 -3.53 14.61 -23.38
C ASP A 209 -4.20 15.69 -22.52
N ASP A 210 -5.34 15.39 -21.87
CA ASP A 210 -5.97 16.33 -20.95
C ASP A 210 -5.38 16.13 -19.54
N PRO A 211 -4.65 17.11 -18.99
CA PRO A 211 -4.01 17.01 -17.68
C PRO A 211 -5.01 16.87 -16.51
N LEU A 212 -6.30 17.12 -16.75
CA LEU A 212 -7.40 16.87 -15.81
C LEU A 212 -7.95 15.43 -15.88
N LEU A 213 -7.61 14.68 -16.93
CA LEU A 213 -8.02 13.29 -17.18
C LEU A 213 -6.83 12.34 -17.07
N ARG A 214 -6.00 12.54 -16.05
CA ARG A 214 -4.91 11.60 -15.76
C ARG A 214 -5.49 10.18 -15.60
N PRO A 215 -4.94 9.17 -16.30
CA PRO A 215 -5.37 7.80 -16.10
C PRO A 215 -5.17 7.41 -14.63
N ASN A 216 -6.16 6.75 -14.04
CA ASN A 216 -6.04 6.21 -12.70
C ASN A 216 -4.88 5.20 -12.69
N LEU A 217 -3.77 5.54 -12.03
CA LEU A 217 -2.59 4.68 -11.93
C LEU A 217 -2.91 3.34 -11.25
N ASN A 218 -4.01 3.27 -10.49
CA ASN A 218 -4.51 2.05 -9.84
C ASN A 218 -5.54 1.29 -10.68
N SER A 219 -5.74 1.61 -11.97
CA SER A 219 -6.74 0.92 -12.80
C SER A 219 -6.48 -0.59 -12.88
N ALA A 220 -5.22 -1.01 -12.95
CA ALA A 220 -4.84 -2.42 -12.97
C ALA A 220 -5.22 -3.14 -11.67
N LEU A 221 -5.03 -2.50 -10.51
CA LEU A 221 -5.42 -3.05 -9.21
C LEU A 221 -6.94 -3.17 -9.11
N VAL A 222 -7.67 -2.13 -9.52
CA VAL A 222 -9.15 -2.13 -9.53
C VAL A 222 -9.71 -3.17 -10.49
N ASP A 223 -9.10 -3.35 -11.66
CA ASP A 223 -9.52 -4.37 -12.63
C ASP A 223 -9.24 -5.79 -12.11
N HIS A 224 -8.12 -5.99 -11.42
CA HIS A 224 -7.79 -7.26 -10.77
C HIS A 224 -8.76 -7.60 -9.63
N GLU A 225 -9.07 -6.64 -8.75
CA GLU A 225 -10.05 -6.82 -7.67
C GLU A 225 -11.45 -7.12 -8.22
N ASN A 226 -11.88 -6.39 -9.27
CA ASN A 226 -13.14 -6.65 -9.94
C ASN A 226 -13.19 -8.03 -10.60
N LYS A 227 -12.06 -8.52 -11.12
CA LYS A 227 -11.94 -9.86 -11.69
C LYS A 227 -12.09 -10.93 -10.60
N LEU A 228 -11.36 -10.81 -9.49
CA LEU A 228 -11.48 -11.71 -8.34
C LEU A 228 -12.92 -11.78 -7.82
N ARG A 229 -13.57 -10.62 -7.68
CA ARG A 229 -14.97 -10.54 -7.23
C ARG A 229 -15.94 -11.26 -8.17
N ARG A 230 -15.72 -11.19 -9.48
CA ARG A 230 -16.52 -11.94 -10.47
C ARG A 230 -16.28 -13.44 -10.38
N GLU A 231 -15.03 -13.86 -10.18
CA GLU A 231 -14.67 -15.27 -10.02
C GLU A 231 -15.28 -15.86 -8.74
N GLU A 232 -15.24 -15.14 -7.63
CA GLU A 232 -15.86 -15.55 -6.37
C GLU A 232 -17.39 -15.69 -6.52
N ALA A 233 -18.04 -14.72 -7.17
CA ALA A 233 -19.48 -14.78 -7.45
C ALA A 233 -19.85 -15.98 -8.34
N ALA A 234 -19.03 -16.27 -9.35
CA ALA A 234 -19.20 -17.44 -10.22
C ALA A 234 -19.00 -18.76 -9.46
N ALA A 235 -17.98 -18.84 -8.59
CA ALA A 235 -17.74 -20.01 -7.75
C ALA A 235 -18.91 -20.27 -6.80
N LYS A 236 -19.43 -19.22 -6.15
CA LYS A 236 -20.59 -19.31 -5.26
C LYS A 236 -21.85 -19.80 -6.00
N ALA A 237 -22.06 -19.36 -7.24
CA ALA A 237 -23.16 -19.83 -8.07
C ALA A 237 -23.02 -21.32 -8.41
N LYS A 238 -21.80 -21.77 -8.78
CA LYS A 238 -21.50 -23.19 -9.05
C LYS A 238 -21.74 -24.06 -7.80
N ALA A 239 -21.28 -23.64 -6.63
CA ALA A 239 -21.49 -24.35 -5.37
C ALA A 239 -22.98 -24.51 -5.04
N LYS A 240 -23.80 -23.48 -5.30
CA LYS A 240 -25.26 -23.57 -5.11
C LYS A 240 -25.90 -24.60 -6.05
N VAL A 241 -25.48 -24.64 -7.31
CA VAL A 241 -25.95 -25.63 -8.30
C VAL A 241 -25.57 -27.03 -7.87
N GLU A 242 -24.33 -27.23 -7.40
CA GLU A 242 -23.84 -28.51 -6.92
C GLU A 242 -24.60 -29.00 -5.68
N LYS A 243 -24.85 -28.11 -4.71
CA LYS A 243 -25.69 -28.43 -3.55
C LYS A 243 -27.10 -28.86 -3.96
N ASN A 244 -27.75 -28.11 -4.85
CA ASN A 244 -29.08 -28.45 -5.34
C ASN A 244 -29.11 -29.82 -6.05
N LYS A 245 -28.05 -30.16 -6.80
CA LYS A 245 -27.91 -31.49 -7.42
C LYS A 245 -27.78 -32.59 -6.37
N ALA A 246 -26.95 -32.38 -5.33
CA ALA A 246 -26.78 -33.33 -4.24
C ALA A 246 -28.09 -33.56 -3.47
N ASP A 247 -28.84 -32.48 -3.20
CA ASP A 247 -30.14 -32.56 -2.52
C ASP A 247 -31.17 -33.31 -3.37
N LEU A 248 -31.18 -33.11 -4.70
CA LEU A 248 -32.03 -33.86 -5.62
C LEU A 248 -31.70 -35.36 -5.62
N ILE A 249 -30.41 -35.73 -5.60
CA ILE A 249 -29.97 -37.13 -5.52
C ILE A 249 -30.46 -37.76 -4.22
N LYS A 250 -30.26 -37.09 -3.07
CA LYS A 250 -30.75 -37.56 -1.77
C LYS A 250 -32.27 -37.77 -1.75
N GLN A 251 -33.03 -36.86 -2.36
CA GLN A 251 -34.48 -37.01 -2.49
C GLN A 251 -34.85 -38.25 -3.31
N ARG A 252 -34.19 -38.46 -4.46
CA ARG A 252 -34.41 -39.64 -5.32
C ARG A 252 -34.09 -40.94 -4.59
N GLU A 253 -32.97 -41.00 -3.88
CA GLU A 253 -32.59 -42.17 -3.07
C GLU A 253 -33.63 -42.47 -1.97
N THR A 254 -34.11 -41.43 -1.29
CA THR A 254 -35.14 -41.58 -0.25
C THR A 254 -36.45 -42.09 -0.84
N GLN A 255 -36.85 -41.62 -2.02
CA GLN A 255 -38.03 -42.14 -2.72
C GLN A 255 -37.86 -43.59 -3.16
N LEU A 256 -36.69 -43.96 -3.68
CA LEU A 256 -36.39 -45.35 -4.06
C LEU A 256 -36.42 -46.28 -2.85
N LYS A 257 -35.83 -45.87 -1.72
CA LYS A 257 -35.90 -46.63 -0.45
C LYS A 257 -37.34 -46.83 0.00
N LYS A 258 -38.17 -45.77 0.01
CA LYS A 258 -39.60 -45.86 0.35
C LYS A 258 -40.36 -46.81 -0.59
N LYS A 259 -40.11 -46.76 -1.91
CA LYS A 259 -40.73 -47.67 -2.88
C LYS A 259 -40.30 -49.13 -2.66
N ALA A 260 -39.02 -49.36 -2.38
CA ALA A 260 -38.52 -50.70 -2.08
C ALA A 260 -39.13 -51.27 -0.78
N GLU A 261 -39.25 -50.44 0.26
CA GLU A 261 -39.89 -50.83 1.52
C GLU A 261 -41.38 -51.14 1.33
N ALA A 262 -42.10 -50.33 0.53
CA ALA A 262 -43.50 -50.59 0.21
C ALA A 262 -43.68 -51.92 -0.54
N ARG A 263 -42.82 -52.22 -1.53
CA ARG A 263 -42.81 -53.51 -2.24
C ARG A 263 -42.50 -54.68 -1.30
N ALA A 264 -41.54 -54.51 -0.39
CA ALA A 264 -41.21 -55.56 0.58
C ALA A 264 -42.38 -55.81 1.57
N LYS A 265 -43.10 -54.77 1.98
CA LYS A 265 -44.29 -54.88 2.82
C LYS A 265 -45.46 -55.55 2.07
N SER A 266 -45.72 -55.17 0.82
CA SER A 266 -46.78 -55.79 0.01
C SER A 266 -46.49 -57.27 -0.24
N ALA A 267 -45.25 -57.62 -0.61
CA ALA A 267 -44.86 -59.02 -0.81
C ALA A 267 -44.99 -59.86 0.47
N LYS A 268 -44.75 -59.27 1.65
CA LYS A 268 -44.99 -59.95 2.94
C LYS A 268 -46.48 -60.15 3.24
N LEU A 269 -47.34 -59.20 2.87
CA LEU A 269 -48.79 -59.34 3.02
C LEU A 269 -49.37 -60.38 2.06
N GLU A 270 -48.91 -60.41 0.81
CA GLU A 270 -49.31 -61.41 -0.19
C GLU A 270 -48.94 -62.83 0.23
N ARG A 271 -47.81 -63.04 0.90
CA ARG A 271 -47.45 -64.35 1.48
C ARG A 271 -48.30 -64.77 2.67
N ARG A 272 -49.04 -63.85 3.29
CA ARG A 272 -49.88 -64.11 4.47
C ARG A 272 -51.36 -64.24 4.14
N ALA A 273 -51.78 -63.74 2.98
CA ALA A 273 -53.11 -63.93 2.41
C ALA A 273 -53.20 -65.30 1.73
#